data_AF-A0A9E7FR40-F1
#
_entry.id   AF-A0A9E7FR40-F1
#
_cell.length_a   1.000
_cell.length_b   1.000
_cell.length_c   1.000
_cell.angle_alpha   90.00
_cell.angle_beta   90.00
_cell.angle_gamma   90.00
#
_symmetry.space_group_name_H-M   'P 1'
#
loop_
_entity.id
_entity.type
_entity.pdbx_description
1 polymer ?
#
loop_
_entity_poly.entity_id
_entity_poly.type
_entity_poly.pdbx_seq_one_letter_code
_entity_poly.pdbx_strand_id
1 'polypeptide(L)'
;MASKSLDRFALPRFLLLSLAASLLLSPSHGWIPRRRPASSSAADDQLVYLWPLPELFRHGHRTLSVDPDLALDLRIPGGESLALSEAFERYRDLIFTQWERSAHRSYTDYDVNKLTVLVASDDDTLQFGADESYTLSVGGGESFSVVNGAAIEANTVYGALRGLEVSTSWLKLMSLGMLNHDLLDVHHYLLRLPRRGVVDIKDLKLGPGVCPQAVAQGFRCIMSNQGVWYLDHLDVTWENFYNTEPLEGINNATQQKLVLGGEVCMWGEMVDTSNVQQTIWPRAAAAAERLWSPREATSVGNLNTTVLPRLHYFRCLLNHRGVAAAPVTSKPAREPPHGPASCFLQ
;
A
#
# COMPACT_ATOMS: atom_id res chain seq x y z
N MET A 1 45.93 3.15 55.65
CA MET A 1 46.27 4.50 56.19
C MET A 1 45.47 5.50 55.35
N ALA A 2 44.67 6.44 55.87
CA ALA A 2 44.86 7.36 57.00
C ALA A 2 45.96 8.41 56.71
N SER A 3 45.80 9.72 56.98
CA SER A 3 44.62 10.46 57.47
C SER A 3 44.91 11.99 57.50
N LYS A 4 43.92 12.85 57.19
CA LYS A 4 43.79 14.28 57.63
C LYS A 4 44.82 15.31 57.06
N SER A 5 44.58 16.64 57.07
CA SER A 5 43.34 17.45 57.11
C SER A 5 43.63 18.98 57.09
N LEU A 6 42.66 19.80 56.60
CA LEU A 6 42.45 21.24 56.95
C LEU A 6 43.58 22.21 56.48
N ASP A 7 43.44 23.53 56.26
CA ASP A 7 42.41 24.57 56.52
C ASP A 7 42.78 25.89 55.74
N ARG A 8 42.09 27.06 55.66
CA ARG A 8 40.76 27.59 56.06
C ARG A 8 40.45 28.93 55.31
N PHE A 9 39.16 29.27 55.04
CA PHE A 9 38.59 30.63 54.74
C PHE A 9 39.00 31.38 53.42
N ALA A 10 38.21 32.32 52.84
CA ALA A 10 36.91 32.95 53.20
C ALA A 10 36.01 33.28 51.96
N LEU A 11 34.75 33.71 52.20
CA LEU A 11 33.74 34.17 51.21
C LEU A 11 33.10 35.51 51.62
N PRO A 12 32.49 36.25 50.67
CA PRO A 12 31.05 36.61 50.78
C PRO A 12 30.28 36.19 49.50
N ARG A 13 29.01 35.71 49.53
CA ARG A 13 27.73 36.28 50.05
C ARG A 13 27.33 37.57 49.30
N PHE A 14 26.09 37.77 48.82
CA PHE A 14 24.77 37.10 48.92
C PHE A 14 24.20 36.83 47.50
N LEU A 15 23.14 36.04 47.24
CA LEU A 15 21.78 35.98 47.82
C LEU A 15 21.19 34.55 47.76
N LEU A 16 20.13 34.30 48.53
CA LEU A 16 19.49 32.98 48.71
C LEU A 16 17.97 33.14 48.94
N LEU A 17 17.27 32.00 49.06
CA LEU A 17 15.82 31.79 49.28
C LEU A 17 14.99 31.66 47.99
N SER A 18 13.98 30.77 47.91
CA SER A 18 13.48 29.80 48.91
C SER A 18 13.12 28.46 48.27
N LEU A 19 13.38 27.35 48.99
CA LEU A 19 12.91 26.01 48.64
C LEU A 19 11.77 25.63 49.59
N ALA A 20 10.59 25.36 49.05
CA ALA A 20 9.43 24.89 49.80
C ALA A 20 8.77 23.73 49.03
N ALA A 21 8.54 22.61 49.73
CA ALA A 21 7.86 21.46 49.15
C ALA A 21 6.33 21.61 49.27
N SER A 22 5.59 21.03 48.33
CA SER A 22 4.14 20.85 48.44
C SER A 22 3.76 19.54 47.77
N LEU A 23 3.18 18.63 48.55
CA LEU A 23 2.68 17.34 48.05
C LEU A 23 1.28 17.51 47.43
N LEU A 24 0.96 16.56 46.53
CA LEU A 24 -0.39 16.15 46.15
C LEU A 24 -1.34 17.24 45.64
N LEU A 25 -1.50 17.29 44.31
CA LEU A 25 -2.81 17.49 43.67
C LEU A 25 -2.75 16.98 42.22
N SER A 26 -3.39 15.84 41.95
CA SER A 26 -3.51 15.31 40.59
C SER A 26 -4.47 16.19 39.77
N PRO A 27 -4.12 16.61 38.54
CA PRO A 27 -5.12 17.19 37.65
C PRO A 27 -6.13 16.12 37.27
N SER A 28 -7.37 16.28 37.75
CA SER A 28 -8.50 15.45 37.32
C SER A 28 -8.74 15.63 35.81
N HIS A 29 -9.32 14.61 35.17
CA HIS A 29 -9.67 14.66 33.75
C HIS A 29 -10.77 15.71 33.51
N GLY A 30 -10.34 16.95 33.23
CA GLY A 30 -11.22 18.02 32.80
C GLY A 30 -11.82 17.67 31.44
N TRP A 31 -13.15 17.44 31.42
CA TRP A 31 -13.88 17.22 30.17
C TRP A 31 -13.70 18.41 29.24
N ILE A 32 -13.06 18.19 28.08
CA ILE A 32 -13.02 19.18 27.00
C ILE A 32 -14.43 19.25 26.39
N PRO A 33 -15.16 20.38 26.48
CA PRO A 33 -16.48 20.47 25.88
C PRO A 33 -16.33 20.46 24.35
N ARG A 34 -16.95 19.49 23.66
CA ARG A 34 -17.06 19.52 22.20
C ARG A 34 -17.74 20.83 21.79
N ARG A 35 -16.99 21.75 21.17
CA ARG A 35 -17.58 22.92 20.51
C ARG A 35 -18.50 22.41 19.41
N ARG A 36 -19.81 22.71 19.50
CA ARG A 36 -20.69 22.59 18.35
C ARG A 36 -20.20 23.56 17.27
N PRO A 37 -20.06 23.13 16.00
CA PRO A 37 -19.93 24.07 14.89
C PRO A 37 -21.11 25.04 14.90
N ALA A 38 -20.85 26.31 14.59
CA ALA A 38 -21.94 27.26 14.36
C ALA A 38 -22.64 26.91 13.04
N SER A 39 -23.97 27.05 13.00
CA SER A 39 -24.77 26.76 11.81
C SER A 39 -24.55 27.80 10.71
N SER A 40 -23.62 27.53 9.79
CA SER A 40 -23.47 28.28 8.53
C SER A 40 -24.40 27.69 7.48
N SER A 41 -25.44 28.42 7.09
CA SER A 41 -26.44 27.99 6.09
C SER A 41 -25.93 28.17 4.66
N ALA A 42 -24.93 27.38 4.29
CA ALA A 42 -24.53 27.14 2.91
C ALA A 42 -24.61 25.63 2.63
N ALA A 43 -25.02 25.25 1.43
CA ALA A 43 -24.91 23.85 0.98
C ALA A 43 -23.43 23.60 0.66
N ASP A 44 -22.75 22.91 1.58
CA ASP A 44 -21.35 22.57 1.50
C ASP A 44 -21.21 21.25 0.72
N ASP A 45 -20.55 21.27 -0.45
CA ASP A 45 -20.20 20.07 -1.22
C ASP A 45 -19.14 19.27 -0.44
N GLN A 46 -19.60 18.45 0.51
CA GLN A 46 -18.72 17.67 1.36
C GLN A 46 -17.99 16.60 0.54
N LEU A 47 -16.71 16.86 0.26
CA LEU A 47 -15.81 15.98 -0.48
C LEU A 47 -15.79 14.56 0.11
N VAL A 48 -16.49 13.65 -0.55
CA VAL A 48 -16.47 12.21 -0.26
C VAL A 48 -15.15 11.63 -0.80
N TYR A 49 -14.22 11.35 0.10
CA TYR A 49 -12.90 10.78 -0.23
C TYR A 49 -12.97 9.26 -0.50
N LEU A 50 -13.63 8.87 -1.60
CA LEU A 50 -13.61 7.50 -2.13
C LEU A 50 -12.25 7.21 -2.80
N TRP A 51 -11.69 6.03 -2.50
CA TRP A 51 -10.47 5.53 -3.15
C TRP A 51 -10.49 4.01 -3.32
N PRO A 52 -10.08 3.44 -4.48
CA PRO A 52 -9.93 4.12 -5.77
C PRO A 52 -11.15 4.96 -6.16
N LEU A 53 -10.93 6.09 -6.84
CA LEU A 53 -12.02 6.98 -7.25
C LEU A 53 -12.74 6.38 -8.46
N PRO A 54 -14.05 6.05 -8.37
CA PRO A 54 -14.80 5.50 -9.49
C PRO A 54 -15.10 6.56 -10.57
N GLU A 55 -15.40 6.10 -11.79
CA GLU A 55 -15.75 6.99 -12.91
C GLU A 55 -17.10 7.70 -12.66
N LEU A 56 -18.07 7.00 -12.08
CA LEU A 56 -19.37 7.54 -11.71
C LEU A 56 -19.77 7.08 -10.31
N PHE A 57 -20.07 8.03 -9.42
CA PHE A 57 -20.68 7.75 -8.12
C PHE A 57 -21.89 8.66 -7.89
N ARG A 58 -22.80 8.18 -7.03
CA ARG A 58 -23.96 8.91 -6.51
C ARG A 58 -24.03 8.68 -5.01
N HIS A 59 -24.38 9.73 -4.28
CA HIS A 59 -24.58 9.65 -2.84
C HIS A 59 -25.93 10.25 -2.42
N GLY A 60 -26.45 9.79 -1.29
CA GLY A 60 -27.68 10.23 -0.65
C GLY A 60 -27.41 11.25 0.47
N HIS A 61 -28.17 11.15 1.56
CA HIS A 61 -28.26 12.18 2.59
C HIS A 61 -28.38 11.63 4.04
N ARG A 62 -28.27 10.32 4.25
CA ARG A 62 -28.25 9.67 5.57
C ARG A 62 -26.89 8.99 5.79
N THR A 63 -26.49 8.83 7.05
CA THR A 63 -25.45 7.86 7.41
C THR A 63 -26.12 6.48 7.61
N LEU A 64 -25.53 5.44 7.04
CA LEU A 64 -25.88 4.05 7.34
C LEU A 64 -24.88 3.49 8.35
N SER A 65 -25.38 2.65 9.26
CA SER A 65 -24.58 1.88 10.21
C SER A 65 -24.22 0.50 9.63
N VAL A 66 -23.02 0.00 9.94
CA VAL A 66 -22.50 -1.24 9.37
C VAL A 66 -22.08 -2.19 10.50
N ASP A 67 -22.46 -3.45 10.38
CA ASP A 67 -22.10 -4.50 11.35
C ASP A 67 -20.59 -4.81 11.30
N PRO A 68 -19.84 -4.71 12.43
CA PRO A 68 -18.41 -5.06 12.47
C PRO A 68 -18.09 -6.53 12.20
N ASP A 69 -19.08 -7.42 12.32
CA ASP A 69 -19.00 -8.84 11.96
C ASP A 69 -19.70 -9.15 10.61
N LEU A 70 -19.78 -8.13 9.73
CA LEU A 70 -20.30 -8.14 8.35
C LEU A 70 -20.18 -9.52 7.65
N ALA A 71 -21.32 -10.10 7.26
CA ALA A 71 -21.35 -11.38 6.57
C ALA A 71 -21.16 -11.25 5.04
N LEU A 72 -20.58 -12.28 4.42
CA LEU A 72 -20.39 -12.38 2.95
C LEU A 72 -21.42 -13.34 2.33
N ASP A 73 -22.00 -12.93 1.20
CA ASP A 73 -22.92 -13.73 0.38
C ASP A 73 -22.40 -13.76 -1.07
N LEU A 74 -21.46 -14.68 -1.34
CA LEU A 74 -20.90 -14.91 -2.67
C LEU A 74 -21.92 -15.64 -3.55
N ARG A 75 -22.16 -15.09 -4.75
CA ARG A 75 -23.07 -15.65 -5.76
C ARG A 75 -22.36 -15.72 -7.10
N ILE A 76 -21.76 -16.88 -7.34
CA ILE A 76 -20.88 -17.17 -8.48
C ILE A 76 -21.34 -18.53 -9.06
N PRO A 77 -21.28 -18.76 -10.37
CA PRO A 77 -21.27 -20.12 -10.93
C PRO A 77 -20.25 -21.00 -10.19
N GLY A 78 -20.49 -22.31 -10.10
CA GLY A 78 -19.66 -23.24 -9.32
C GLY A 78 -19.77 -23.11 -7.79
N GLY A 79 -20.02 -21.92 -7.25
CA GLY A 79 -20.39 -21.65 -5.86
C GLY A 79 -19.25 -21.30 -4.90
N GLU A 80 -17.98 -21.45 -5.30
CA GLU A 80 -16.81 -21.13 -4.47
C GLU A 80 -15.77 -20.30 -5.24
N SER A 81 -15.16 -19.32 -4.57
CA SER A 81 -13.98 -18.61 -5.07
C SER A 81 -13.07 -18.21 -3.91
N LEU A 82 -11.94 -18.91 -3.78
CA LEU A 82 -10.94 -18.65 -2.72
C LEU A 82 -10.36 -17.24 -2.82
N ALA A 83 -10.17 -16.72 -4.04
CA ALA A 83 -9.65 -15.39 -4.26
C ALA A 83 -10.53 -14.29 -3.64
N LEU A 84 -11.86 -14.43 -3.74
CA LEU A 84 -12.83 -13.46 -3.20
C LEU A 84 -13.08 -13.64 -1.70
N SER A 85 -13.16 -14.88 -1.20
CA SER A 85 -13.36 -15.11 0.23
C SER A 85 -12.14 -14.68 1.06
N GLU A 86 -10.93 -15.02 0.64
CA GLU A 86 -9.72 -14.52 1.30
C GLU A 86 -9.57 -13.00 1.20
N ALA A 87 -9.92 -12.39 0.06
CA ALA A 87 -9.86 -10.94 -0.10
C ALA A 87 -10.83 -10.25 0.86
N PHE A 88 -12.08 -10.71 0.92
CA PHE A 88 -13.07 -10.18 1.85
C PHE A 88 -12.60 -10.27 3.31
N GLU A 89 -12.08 -11.43 3.75
CA GLU A 89 -11.62 -11.58 5.15
C GLU A 89 -10.43 -10.66 5.48
N ARG A 90 -9.44 -10.54 4.58
CA ARG A 90 -8.34 -9.57 4.74
C ARG A 90 -8.86 -8.15 4.87
N TYR A 91 -9.81 -7.74 4.04
CA TYR A 91 -10.40 -6.41 4.10
C TYR A 91 -11.25 -6.20 5.36
N ARG A 92 -12.05 -7.20 5.78
CA ARG A 92 -12.88 -7.16 7.00
C ARG A 92 -12.04 -6.94 8.26
N ASP A 93 -10.87 -7.58 8.35
CA ASP A 93 -9.91 -7.39 9.45
C ASP A 93 -9.15 -6.04 9.40
N LEU A 94 -8.91 -5.49 8.21
CA LEU A 94 -8.34 -4.14 8.04
C LEU A 94 -9.35 -3.02 8.40
N ILE A 95 -10.62 -3.21 8.05
CA ILE A 95 -11.69 -2.23 8.28
C ILE A 95 -12.14 -2.25 9.74
N PHE A 96 -12.46 -3.43 10.30
CA PHE A 96 -13.03 -3.56 11.63
C PHE A 96 -12.02 -4.12 12.62
N THR A 97 -11.29 -3.23 13.29
CA THR A 97 -10.29 -3.63 14.29
C THR A 97 -10.92 -4.35 15.48
N GLN A 98 -10.14 -5.12 16.22
CA GLN A 98 -10.61 -5.83 17.43
C GLN A 98 -11.24 -4.88 18.48
N TRP A 99 -10.80 -3.61 18.53
CA TRP A 99 -11.42 -2.59 19.37
C TRP A 99 -12.83 -2.22 18.87
N GLU A 100 -12.99 -1.98 17.57
CA GLU A 100 -14.29 -1.66 16.97
C GLU A 100 -15.30 -2.82 17.12
N ARG A 101 -14.86 -4.08 16.91
CA ARG A 101 -15.67 -5.28 17.18
C ARG A 101 -16.00 -5.49 18.67
N SER A 102 -15.19 -4.93 19.58
CA SER A 102 -15.43 -5.01 21.03
C SER A 102 -16.37 -3.91 21.53
N ALA A 103 -16.25 -2.70 20.98
CA ALA A 103 -16.99 -1.52 21.42
C ALA A 103 -18.48 -1.54 21.00
N HIS A 104 -18.80 -2.13 19.84
CA HIS A 104 -20.13 -2.01 19.23
C HIS A 104 -21.11 -3.16 19.58
N ARG A 105 -20.75 -4.06 20.52
CA ARG A 105 -21.61 -5.17 21.00
C ARG A 105 -22.92 -4.75 21.71
N SER A 106 -23.28 -3.46 21.65
CA SER A 106 -24.50 -2.88 22.23
C SER A 106 -25.52 -2.42 21.19
N TYR A 107 -25.24 -2.58 19.89
CA TYR A 107 -26.20 -2.37 18.80
C TYR A 107 -26.61 -3.72 18.21
N THR A 108 -27.90 -3.92 17.97
CA THR A 108 -28.50 -5.18 17.47
C THR A 108 -29.21 -5.00 16.12
N ASP A 109 -29.17 -3.80 15.57
CA ASP A 109 -29.96 -3.36 14.43
C ASP A 109 -29.10 -2.39 13.62
N TYR A 110 -28.27 -2.95 12.73
CA TYR A 110 -27.45 -2.17 11.78
C TYR A 110 -28.19 -2.07 10.43
N ASP A 111 -27.85 -1.05 9.63
CA ASP A 111 -28.43 -0.89 8.29
C ASP A 111 -27.81 -1.85 7.27
N VAL A 112 -26.54 -2.23 7.46
CA VAL A 112 -25.76 -3.09 6.56
C VAL A 112 -25.08 -4.23 7.33
N ASN A 113 -25.72 -5.39 7.34
CA ASN A 113 -25.26 -6.59 8.07
C ASN A 113 -24.56 -7.60 7.15
N LYS A 114 -24.64 -7.38 5.83
CA LYS A 114 -24.21 -8.34 4.82
C LYS A 114 -23.78 -7.63 3.54
N LEU A 115 -22.70 -8.11 2.94
CA LEU A 115 -22.24 -7.77 1.60
C LEU A 115 -22.52 -8.93 0.65
N THR A 116 -23.36 -8.73 -0.36
CA THR A 116 -23.59 -9.71 -1.43
C THR A 116 -22.67 -9.41 -2.62
N VAL A 117 -21.96 -10.41 -3.12
CA VAL A 117 -21.08 -10.27 -4.29
C VAL A 117 -21.57 -11.20 -5.39
N LEU A 118 -22.15 -10.63 -6.43
CA LEU A 118 -22.68 -11.34 -7.60
C LEU A 118 -21.64 -11.27 -8.73
N VAL A 119 -21.23 -12.44 -9.24
CA VAL A 119 -20.24 -12.54 -10.31
C VAL A 119 -20.79 -13.41 -11.43
N ALA A 120 -20.80 -12.89 -12.66
CA ALA A 120 -21.40 -13.59 -13.81
C ALA A 120 -20.56 -14.78 -14.33
N SER A 121 -19.25 -14.82 -14.02
CA SER A 121 -18.30 -15.86 -14.42
C SER A 121 -17.50 -16.35 -13.22
N ASP A 122 -17.24 -17.66 -13.18
CA ASP A 122 -16.34 -18.35 -12.25
C ASP A 122 -14.87 -18.36 -12.69
N ASP A 123 -14.57 -17.84 -13.89
CA ASP A 123 -13.21 -17.71 -14.41
C ASP A 123 -12.35 -16.77 -13.53
N ASP A 124 -11.40 -17.37 -12.81
CA ASP A 124 -10.38 -16.70 -11.99
C ASP A 124 -9.02 -16.62 -12.69
N THR A 125 -8.94 -16.91 -13.99
CA THR A 125 -7.67 -16.83 -14.74
C THR A 125 -7.31 -15.36 -15.02
N LEU A 126 -6.15 -14.92 -14.52
CA LEU A 126 -5.70 -13.55 -14.73
C LEU A 126 -5.17 -13.36 -16.15
N GLN A 127 -5.90 -12.58 -16.96
CA GLN A 127 -5.57 -12.30 -18.36
C GLN A 127 -5.45 -10.78 -18.60
N PHE A 128 -4.55 -10.38 -19.49
CA PHE A 128 -4.41 -8.97 -19.87
C PHE A 128 -5.70 -8.46 -20.56
N GLY A 129 -6.32 -7.43 -19.99
CA GLY A 129 -7.59 -6.89 -20.47
C GLY A 129 -8.83 -7.62 -19.93
N ALA A 130 -8.70 -8.38 -18.84
CA ALA A 130 -9.86 -8.87 -18.07
C ALA A 130 -10.82 -7.72 -17.68
N ASP A 131 -12.10 -8.05 -17.55
CA ASP A 131 -13.13 -7.06 -17.25
C ASP A 131 -13.17 -6.72 -15.75
N GLU A 132 -12.44 -5.66 -15.39
CA GLU A 132 -12.40 -5.02 -14.07
C GLU A 132 -13.60 -4.10 -13.78
N SER A 133 -14.66 -4.11 -14.60
CA SER A 133 -15.87 -3.32 -14.33
C SER A 133 -16.73 -3.93 -13.22
N TYR A 134 -17.36 -3.05 -12.44
CA TYR A 134 -18.29 -3.43 -11.38
C TYR A 134 -19.32 -2.32 -11.12
N THR A 135 -20.43 -2.72 -10.50
CA THR A 135 -21.40 -1.82 -9.85
C THR A 135 -21.44 -2.13 -8.35
N LEU A 136 -21.31 -1.11 -7.51
CA LEU A 136 -21.44 -1.18 -6.05
C LEU A 136 -22.65 -0.34 -5.63
N SER A 137 -23.66 -0.99 -5.07
CA SER A 137 -24.90 -0.36 -4.61
C SER A 137 -25.10 -0.61 -3.11
N VAL A 138 -25.67 0.37 -2.40
CA VAL A 138 -25.98 0.24 -0.97
C VAL A 138 -27.34 0.85 -0.65
N GLY A 139 -28.18 0.09 0.06
CA GLY A 139 -29.47 0.54 0.54
C GLY A 139 -29.72 0.14 1.99
N GLY A 140 -29.99 1.13 2.84
CA GLY A 140 -30.68 0.89 4.12
C GLY A 140 -32.12 0.40 3.87
N GLY A 141 -32.64 -0.44 4.76
CA GLY A 141 -33.85 -1.27 4.54
C GLY A 141 -35.21 -0.55 4.40
N GLU A 142 -35.26 0.76 4.15
CA GLU A 142 -36.51 1.51 4.04
C GLU A 142 -37.03 1.63 2.59
N SER A 143 -37.88 0.65 2.24
CA SER A 143 -38.98 0.74 1.25
C SER A 143 -38.68 0.97 -0.23
N PHE A 144 -37.49 1.43 -0.64
CA PHE A 144 -37.19 1.72 -2.06
C PHE A 144 -35.90 1.08 -2.61
N SER A 145 -35.09 0.43 -1.79
CA SER A 145 -34.00 -0.42 -2.28
C SER A 145 -34.49 -1.85 -2.50
N VAL A 146 -34.09 -2.47 -3.62
CA VAL A 146 -34.24 -3.92 -3.85
C VAL A 146 -33.16 -4.72 -3.10
N VAL A 147 -32.08 -4.04 -2.70
CA VAL A 147 -30.96 -4.58 -1.93
C VAL A 147 -31.09 -4.11 -0.47
N ASN A 148 -31.37 -5.04 0.44
CA ASN A 148 -31.16 -4.82 1.87
C ASN A 148 -29.67 -5.01 2.18
N GLY A 149 -28.95 -3.94 2.49
CA GLY A 149 -27.51 -3.94 2.74
C GLY A 149 -26.70 -3.45 1.54
N ALA A 150 -25.53 -4.05 1.31
CA ALA A 150 -24.62 -3.71 0.22
C ALA A 150 -24.52 -4.84 -0.82
N ALA A 151 -24.42 -4.49 -2.10
CA ALA A 151 -24.21 -5.43 -3.19
C ALA A 151 -23.15 -4.95 -4.18
N ILE A 152 -22.26 -5.88 -4.59
CA ILE A 152 -21.32 -5.73 -5.70
C ILE A 152 -21.79 -6.64 -6.83
N GLU A 153 -21.95 -6.10 -8.04
CA GLU A 153 -22.23 -6.84 -9.27
C GLU A 153 -21.06 -6.69 -10.25
N ALA A 154 -20.53 -7.79 -10.77
CA ALA A 154 -19.40 -7.79 -11.72
C ALA A 154 -19.49 -8.94 -12.74
N ASN A 155 -18.86 -8.74 -13.90
CA ASN A 155 -18.79 -9.78 -14.93
C ASN A 155 -17.74 -10.87 -14.61
N THR A 156 -16.68 -10.51 -13.87
CA THR A 156 -15.55 -11.40 -13.54
C THR A 156 -15.13 -11.28 -12.09
N VAL A 157 -14.35 -12.27 -11.62
CA VAL A 157 -13.69 -12.26 -10.30
C VAL A 157 -12.86 -10.98 -10.10
N TYR A 158 -12.26 -10.42 -11.15
CA TYR A 158 -11.44 -9.20 -11.06
C TYR A 158 -12.26 -7.92 -10.90
N GLY A 159 -13.40 -7.80 -11.60
CA GLY A 159 -14.36 -6.73 -11.32
C GLY A 159 -14.89 -6.78 -9.88
N ALA A 160 -15.19 -7.98 -9.38
CA ALA A 160 -15.62 -8.17 -8.00
C ALA A 160 -14.53 -7.79 -6.98
N LEU A 161 -13.25 -8.11 -7.25
CA LEU A 161 -12.12 -7.66 -6.44
C LEU A 161 -11.97 -6.13 -6.42
N ARG A 162 -12.18 -5.43 -7.55
CA ARG A 162 -12.21 -3.95 -7.59
C ARG A 162 -13.37 -3.36 -6.79
N GLY A 163 -14.55 -3.98 -6.86
CA GLY A 163 -15.70 -3.62 -6.04
C GLY A 163 -15.40 -3.76 -4.55
N LEU A 164 -14.71 -4.85 -4.16
CA LEU A 164 -14.24 -5.05 -2.80
C LEU A 164 -13.23 -3.96 -2.38
N GLU A 165 -12.20 -3.65 -3.19
CA GLU A 165 -11.22 -2.59 -2.93
C GLU A 165 -11.89 -1.25 -2.60
N VAL A 166 -12.79 -0.77 -3.46
CA VAL A 166 -13.51 0.50 -3.25
C VAL A 166 -14.50 0.43 -2.10
N SER A 167 -15.13 -0.72 -1.85
CA SER A 167 -15.99 -0.90 -0.68
C SER A 167 -15.22 -0.72 0.63
N THR A 168 -13.92 -1.00 0.69
CA THR A 168 -13.15 -0.88 1.94
C THR A 168 -13.07 0.55 2.45
N SER A 169 -12.75 1.51 1.57
CA SER A 169 -12.67 2.94 1.88
C SER A 169 -14.03 3.46 2.33
N TRP A 170 -15.11 3.04 1.66
CA TRP A 170 -16.48 3.39 2.01
C TRP A 170 -16.91 2.82 3.38
N LEU A 171 -16.73 1.51 3.60
CA LEU A 171 -17.03 0.82 4.86
C LEU A 171 -16.30 1.47 6.05
N LYS A 172 -15.02 1.80 5.89
CA LYS A 172 -14.22 2.43 6.96
C LYS A 172 -14.66 3.87 7.25
N LEU A 173 -15.04 4.65 6.24
CA LEU A 173 -15.60 5.98 6.46
C LEU A 173 -16.98 5.94 7.14
N MET A 174 -17.78 4.89 6.91
CA MET A 174 -19.02 4.65 7.67
C MET A 174 -18.75 4.20 9.12
N SER A 175 -17.83 3.27 9.37
CA SER A 175 -17.53 2.80 10.73
C SER A 175 -16.93 3.90 11.63
N LEU A 176 -16.27 4.90 11.03
CA LEU A 176 -15.78 6.10 11.70
C LEU A 176 -16.84 7.20 11.88
N GLY A 177 -18.06 7.03 11.34
CA GLY A 177 -19.11 8.05 11.35
C GLY A 177 -18.77 9.30 10.55
N MET A 178 -17.94 9.15 9.49
CA MET A 178 -17.43 10.26 8.67
C MET A 178 -18.16 10.41 7.32
N LEU A 179 -19.04 9.49 6.96
CA LEU A 179 -19.96 9.61 5.81
C LEU A 179 -21.35 10.05 6.27
N ASN A 180 -21.80 11.21 5.79
CA ASN A 180 -23.16 11.73 5.98
C ASN A 180 -24.15 11.27 4.90
N HIS A 181 -23.77 10.30 4.05
CA HIS A 181 -24.44 10.03 2.76
C HIS A 181 -24.51 8.54 2.41
N ASP A 182 -25.71 8.09 1.99
CA ASP A 182 -25.97 6.74 1.48
C ASP A 182 -25.24 6.53 0.15
N LEU A 183 -24.53 5.43 -0.08
CA LEU A 183 -23.85 5.21 -1.37
C LEU A 183 -24.84 4.60 -2.38
N LEU A 184 -25.66 5.46 -2.99
CA LEU A 184 -26.78 5.06 -3.85
C LEU A 184 -26.36 4.23 -5.06
N ASP A 185 -25.27 4.60 -5.72
CA ASP A 185 -24.72 3.83 -6.84
C ASP A 185 -23.26 4.23 -7.11
N VAL A 186 -22.42 3.24 -7.42
CA VAL A 186 -21.04 3.42 -7.91
C VAL A 186 -20.85 2.51 -9.11
N HIS A 187 -20.64 3.10 -10.28
CA HIS A 187 -20.22 2.36 -11.47
C HIS A 187 -18.76 2.68 -11.77
N HIS A 188 -17.96 1.64 -11.88
CA HIS A 188 -16.65 1.70 -12.51
C HIS A 188 -16.77 0.95 -13.84
N TYR A 189 -16.97 1.67 -14.94
CA TYR A 189 -16.74 1.06 -16.24
C TYR A 189 -15.25 0.84 -16.43
N LEU A 190 -14.92 -0.18 -17.20
CA LEU A 190 -13.57 -0.65 -17.45
C LEU A 190 -12.66 0.55 -17.80
N LEU A 191 -11.46 0.60 -17.20
CA LEU A 191 -10.35 1.43 -17.65
C LEU A 191 -9.93 0.98 -19.06
N ARG A 192 -10.75 1.34 -20.05
CA ARG A 192 -10.50 1.22 -21.48
C ARG A 192 -9.48 2.29 -21.83
N LEU A 193 -8.26 2.06 -21.35
CA LEU A 193 -7.15 3.00 -21.37
C LEU A 193 -7.13 3.68 -22.73
N PRO A 194 -7.13 5.02 -22.80
CA PRO A 194 -7.01 5.71 -24.07
C PRO A 194 -5.80 5.17 -24.83
N ARG A 195 -5.73 5.29 -26.16
CA ARG A 195 -4.50 5.00 -26.94
C ARG A 195 -3.32 5.95 -26.63
N ARG A 196 -3.38 6.64 -25.48
CA ARG A 196 -2.38 7.50 -24.84
C ARG A 196 -2.27 7.25 -23.32
N GLY A 197 -2.98 6.27 -22.76
CA GLY A 197 -2.78 5.83 -21.38
C GLY A 197 -1.34 5.36 -21.14
N VAL A 198 -0.96 5.28 -19.88
CA VAL A 198 0.18 4.47 -19.42
C VAL A 198 -0.43 3.32 -18.65
N VAL A 199 -0.09 2.08 -19.01
CA VAL A 199 -0.28 0.94 -18.13
C VAL A 199 0.93 0.89 -17.22
N ASP A 200 0.74 1.21 -15.95
CA ASP A 200 1.65 0.85 -14.88
C ASP A 200 1.37 -0.61 -14.54
N ILE A 201 2.21 -1.52 -15.04
CA ILE A 201 1.99 -2.97 -14.90
C ILE A 201 2.81 -3.49 -13.73
N LYS A 202 2.18 -3.49 -12.56
CA LYS A 202 2.62 -4.17 -11.36
C LYS A 202 2.16 -5.63 -11.46
N ASP A 203 3.04 -6.50 -11.96
CA ASP A 203 2.75 -7.90 -12.34
C ASP A 203 2.53 -8.82 -11.12
N LEU A 204 1.56 -8.50 -10.26
CA LEU A 204 1.34 -9.17 -8.97
C LEU A 204 0.90 -10.65 -9.09
N LYS A 205 0.41 -11.07 -10.27
CA LYS A 205 0.08 -12.47 -10.63
C LYS A 205 0.21 -12.81 -12.13
N LEU A 206 0.50 -11.86 -13.02
CA LEU A 206 0.42 -12.06 -14.48
C LEU A 206 1.60 -12.84 -15.10
N GLY A 207 2.76 -12.88 -14.42
CA GLY A 207 3.97 -13.52 -14.95
C GLY A 207 4.67 -12.73 -16.07
N PRO A 208 5.78 -13.25 -16.61
CA PRO A 208 6.56 -12.55 -17.62
C PRO A 208 5.84 -12.52 -18.98
N GLY A 209 5.62 -11.32 -19.53
CA GLY A 209 5.12 -11.14 -20.90
C GLY A 209 4.09 -10.02 -21.10
N VAL A 210 3.62 -9.37 -20.04
CA VAL A 210 2.52 -8.40 -20.14
C VAL A 210 2.90 -7.11 -20.87
N CYS A 211 4.07 -6.51 -20.59
CA CYS A 211 4.53 -5.35 -21.38
C CYS A 211 4.59 -5.68 -22.89
N PRO A 212 5.20 -6.80 -23.35
CA PRO A 212 5.08 -7.26 -24.74
C PRO A 212 3.64 -7.31 -25.28
N GLN A 213 2.67 -7.84 -24.53
CA GLN A 213 1.27 -7.88 -24.95
C GLN A 213 0.64 -6.48 -25.03
N ALA A 214 0.89 -5.62 -24.03
CA ALA A 214 0.38 -4.26 -23.96
C ALA A 214 0.91 -3.38 -25.11
N VAL A 215 2.22 -3.43 -25.41
CA VAL A 215 2.80 -2.69 -26.55
C VAL A 215 2.39 -3.30 -27.90
N ALA A 216 2.10 -4.59 -27.97
CA ALA A 216 1.53 -5.22 -29.17
C ALA A 216 0.13 -4.68 -29.50
N GLN A 217 -0.67 -4.37 -28.48
CA GLN A 217 -1.97 -3.67 -28.62
C GLN A 217 -1.85 -2.15 -28.76
N GLY A 218 -0.64 -1.58 -28.64
CA GLY A 218 -0.36 -0.16 -28.81
C GLY A 218 -0.48 0.70 -27.55
N PHE A 219 -0.56 0.09 -26.36
CA PHE A 219 -0.50 0.81 -25.08
C PHE A 219 0.94 1.12 -24.68
N ARG A 220 1.12 2.12 -23.81
CA ARG A 220 2.44 2.46 -23.23
C ARG A 220 2.64 1.69 -21.92
N CYS A 221 3.80 1.06 -21.73
CA CYS A 221 4.08 0.24 -20.54
C CYS A 221 5.11 0.91 -19.61
N ILE A 222 4.90 0.77 -18.30
CA ILE A 222 5.97 0.78 -17.30
C ILE A 222 6.09 -0.65 -16.77
N MET A 223 7.30 -1.21 -16.82
CA MET A 223 7.55 -2.60 -16.42
C MET A 223 7.84 -2.69 -14.91
N SER A 224 7.08 -3.51 -14.18
CA SER A 224 7.41 -3.89 -12.80
C SER A 224 7.12 -5.38 -12.56
N ASN A 225 8.07 -6.23 -12.96
CA ASN A 225 7.98 -7.69 -12.89
C ASN A 225 8.29 -8.21 -11.47
N GLN A 226 7.30 -8.85 -10.85
CA GLN A 226 7.38 -9.45 -9.51
C GLN A 226 8.56 -10.44 -9.32
N GLY A 227 8.92 -11.20 -10.36
CA GLY A 227 9.98 -12.21 -10.25
C GLY A 227 11.40 -11.67 -10.11
N VAL A 228 11.62 -10.37 -10.34
CA VAL A 228 12.96 -9.78 -10.48
C VAL A 228 13.13 -8.36 -9.94
N TRP A 229 12.07 -7.54 -9.87
CA TRP A 229 12.14 -6.13 -9.48
C TRP A 229 11.32 -5.78 -8.22
N TYR A 230 10.78 -6.77 -7.50
CA TYR A 230 10.18 -6.56 -6.17
C TYR A 230 11.26 -6.72 -5.08
N LEU A 231 11.39 -5.72 -4.21
CA LEU A 231 12.42 -5.64 -3.17
C LEU A 231 11.98 -6.29 -1.85
N ASP A 232 10.68 -6.43 -1.63
CA ASP A 232 10.08 -7.26 -0.58
C ASP A 232 10.45 -8.75 -0.72
N HIS A 233 10.57 -9.27 -1.95
CA HIS A 233 11.19 -10.57 -2.23
C HIS A 233 12.68 -10.54 -1.84
N LEU A 234 13.04 -11.14 -0.71
CA LEU A 234 14.39 -11.03 -0.14
C LEU A 234 15.43 -11.90 -0.85
N ASP A 235 15.02 -13.00 -1.47
CA ASP A 235 15.87 -13.96 -2.19
C ASP A 235 16.34 -13.47 -3.57
N VAL A 236 15.68 -12.46 -4.13
CA VAL A 236 16.03 -11.86 -5.43
C VAL A 236 17.29 -11.00 -5.26
N THR A 237 18.41 -11.47 -5.79
CA THR A 237 19.73 -10.83 -5.66
C THR A 237 19.91 -9.64 -6.60
N TRP A 238 20.92 -8.78 -6.35
CA TRP A 238 21.15 -7.58 -7.16
C TRP A 238 21.49 -7.90 -8.63
N GLU A 239 22.07 -9.07 -8.91
CA GLU A 239 22.35 -9.55 -10.26
C GLU A 239 21.07 -9.74 -11.07
N ASN A 240 19.99 -10.24 -10.45
CA ASN A 240 18.68 -10.38 -11.11
C ASN A 240 18.08 -9.00 -11.44
N PHE A 241 18.15 -8.05 -10.49
CA PHE A 241 17.76 -6.66 -10.71
C PHE A 241 18.55 -6.02 -11.87
N TYR A 242 19.84 -6.33 -12.01
CA TYR A 242 20.71 -5.78 -13.05
C TYR A 242 20.49 -6.40 -14.44
N ASN A 243 20.33 -7.72 -14.51
CA ASN A 243 20.28 -8.49 -15.75
C ASN A 243 18.93 -8.37 -16.47
N THR A 244 17.86 -8.08 -15.74
CA THR A 244 16.50 -7.90 -16.27
C THR A 244 16.48 -6.80 -17.32
N GLU A 245 15.98 -7.11 -18.53
CA GLU A 245 15.96 -6.20 -19.67
C GLU A 245 14.51 -5.77 -19.98
N PRO A 246 14.11 -4.50 -19.77
CA PRO A 246 12.72 -4.08 -19.85
C PRO A 246 12.10 -4.11 -21.26
N LEU A 247 12.88 -4.38 -22.31
CA LEU A 247 12.38 -4.63 -23.66
C LEU A 247 12.47 -6.11 -24.07
N GLU A 248 12.67 -7.04 -23.14
CA GLU A 248 12.67 -8.48 -23.41
C GLU A 248 11.34 -8.92 -24.04
N GLY A 249 11.42 -9.76 -25.09
CA GLY A 249 10.27 -10.14 -25.92
C GLY A 249 9.80 -9.08 -26.94
N ILE A 250 10.27 -7.82 -26.86
CA ILE A 250 9.79 -6.71 -27.71
C ILE A 250 10.77 -6.46 -28.87
N ASN A 251 10.65 -7.24 -29.94
CA ASN A 251 11.56 -7.17 -31.09
C ASN A 251 11.36 -5.95 -32.02
N ASN A 252 10.19 -5.31 -32.00
CA ASN A 252 9.87 -4.22 -32.92
C ASN A 252 10.26 -2.85 -32.34
N ALA A 253 11.17 -2.12 -33.00
CA ALA A 253 11.66 -0.81 -32.59
C ALA A 253 10.58 0.31 -32.50
N THR A 254 9.38 0.14 -33.08
CA THR A 254 8.25 1.05 -32.83
C THR A 254 7.47 0.71 -31.56
N GLN A 255 7.42 -0.57 -31.19
CA GLN A 255 6.79 -1.04 -29.94
C GLN A 255 7.70 -0.83 -28.73
N GLN A 256 9.03 -0.95 -28.90
CA GLN A 256 10.02 -0.61 -27.87
C GLN A 256 9.84 0.83 -27.34
N LYS A 257 9.48 1.79 -28.22
CA LYS A 257 9.19 3.19 -27.87
C LYS A 257 7.91 3.40 -27.04
N LEU A 258 7.10 2.35 -26.86
CA LEU A 258 5.93 2.39 -25.99
C LEU A 258 6.27 1.97 -24.55
N VAL A 259 7.41 1.29 -24.32
CA VAL A 259 7.94 1.10 -22.96
C VAL A 259 8.60 2.40 -22.52
N LEU A 260 8.15 2.94 -21.39
CA LEU A 260 8.60 4.24 -20.87
C LEU A 260 9.74 4.11 -19.85
N GLY A 261 9.99 2.90 -19.37
CA GLY A 261 10.91 2.58 -18.29
C GLY A 261 10.33 1.45 -17.43
N GLY A 262 10.65 1.46 -16.15
CA GLY A 262 10.16 0.49 -15.18
C GLY A 262 10.27 0.99 -13.75
N GLU A 263 9.63 0.25 -12.84
CA GLU A 263 9.63 0.52 -11.41
C GLU A 263 10.16 -0.70 -10.65
N VAL A 264 10.94 -0.44 -9.59
CA VAL A 264 11.23 -1.44 -8.56
C VAL A 264 10.26 -1.24 -7.41
N CYS A 265 9.41 -2.23 -7.17
CA CYS A 265 8.45 -2.17 -6.07
C CYS A 265 9.12 -2.53 -4.73
N MET A 266 8.56 -2.00 -3.65
CA MET A 266 8.88 -2.37 -2.29
C MET A 266 7.54 -2.39 -1.55
N TRP A 267 6.97 -3.58 -1.40
CA TRP A 267 5.69 -3.76 -0.71
C TRP A 267 5.89 -3.86 0.81
N GLY A 268 4.85 -3.50 1.57
CA GLY A 268 4.97 -3.12 2.99
C GLY A 268 4.77 -4.26 4.00
N GLU A 269 4.43 -5.46 3.55
CA GLU A 269 3.94 -6.56 4.41
C GLU A 269 4.96 -6.98 5.47
N MET A 270 6.23 -6.93 5.11
CA MET A 270 7.37 -7.34 5.95
C MET A 270 8.42 -6.23 6.10
N VAL A 271 8.04 -4.96 5.91
CA VAL A 271 8.97 -3.82 5.82
C VAL A 271 8.48 -2.62 6.65
N ASP A 272 9.38 -2.05 7.46
CA ASP A 272 9.10 -0.85 8.25
C ASP A 272 10.32 0.09 8.32
N THR A 273 10.22 1.16 9.12
CA THR A 273 11.30 2.15 9.31
C THR A 273 12.62 1.57 9.83
N SER A 274 12.63 0.37 10.43
CA SER A 274 13.86 -0.28 10.93
C SER A 274 14.68 -0.94 9.82
N ASN A 275 14.03 -1.44 8.75
CA ASN A 275 14.66 -2.31 7.76
C ASN A 275 14.48 -1.85 6.29
N VAL A 276 13.65 -0.84 6.01
CA VAL A 276 13.36 -0.36 4.64
C VAL A 276 14.61 0.01 3.84
N GLN A 277 15.55 0.78 4.41
CA GLN A 277 16.76 1.22 3.69
C GLN A 277 17.68 0.05 3.32
N GLN A 278 17.77 -0.96 4.19
CA GLN A 278 18.56 -2.18 3.97
C GLN A 278 17.87 -3.16 3.01
N THR A 279 16.55 -3.06 2.86
CA THR A 279 15.76 -3.85 1.91
C THR A 279 15.91 -3.29 0.49
N ILE A 280 15.84 -1.96 0.35
CA ILE A 280 15.92 -1.24 -0.93
C ILE A 280 17.36 -1.18 -1.45
N TRP A 281 18.32 -0.74 -0.63
CA TRP A 281 19.69 -0.48 -1.06
C TRP A 281 20.65 -1.59 -0.61
N PRO A 282 21.51 -2.13 -1.50
CA PRO A 282 21.89 -1.56 -2.79
C PRO A 282 21.09 -2.05 -4.01
N ARG A 283 20.18 -3.03 -3.88
CA ARG A 283 19.52 -3.69 -5.03
C ARG A 283 18.79 -2.74 -5.99
N ALA A 284 18.09 -1.73 -5.48
CA ALA A 284 17.43 -0.72 -6.31
C ALA A 284 18.40 0.07 -7.22
N ALA A 285 19.68 0.21 -6.83
CA ALA A 285 20.69 0.87 -7.66
C ALA A 285 21.06 0.04 -8.91
N ALA A 286 20.94 -1.29 -8.84
CA ALA A 286 21.23 -2.18 -9.96
C ALA A 286 20.20 -2.02 -11.10
N ALA A 287 18.90 -1.97 -10.75
CA ALA A 287 17.84 -1.65 -11.69
C ALA A 287 17.90 -0.18 -12.18
N ALA A 288 18.26 0.76 -11.30
CA ALA A 288 18.46 2.15 -11.70
C ALA A 288 19.56 2.31 -12.77
N GLU A 289 20.66 1.54 -12.68
CA GLU A 289 21.70 1.55 -13.72
C GLU A 289 21.20 0.97 -15.04
N ARG A 290 20.40 -0.12 -15.01
CA ARG A 290 19.74 -0.73 -16.18
C ARG A 290 18.75 0.23 -16.86
N LEU A 291 18.01 1.02 -16.09
CA LEU A 291 17.01 1.98 -16.59
C LEU A 291 17.62 3.30 -17.09
N TRP A 292 18.80 3.68 -16.59
CA TRP A 292 19.48 4.93 -16.95
C TRP A 292 20.52 4.78 -18.08
N SER A 293 21.26 3.67 -18.10
CA SER A 293 22.42 3.51 -18.97
C SER A 293 22.05 2.93 -20.34
N PRO A 294 22.82 3.23 -21.41
CA PRO A 294 22.67 2.54 -22.69
C PRO A 294 22.78 1.02 -22.53
N ARG A 295 21.99 0.25 -23.28
CA ARG A 295 22.00 -1.22 -23.25
C ARG A 295 23.40 -1.78 -23.49
N GLU A 296 24.15 -1.16 -24.38
CA GLU A 296 25.51 -1.55 -24.77
C GLU A 296 26.49 -1.47 -23.58
N ALA A 297 26.21 -0.63 -22.58
CA ALA A 297 26.99 -0.53 -21.35
C ALA A 297 26.57 -1.56 -20.28
N THR A 298 25.34 -2.09 -20.34
CA THR A 298 24.75 -2.96 -19.32
C THR A 298 24.56 -4.41 -19.78
N SER A 299 24.81 -4.72 -21.05
CA SER A 299 24.74 -6.07 -21.63
C SER A 299 26.12 -6.70 -21.93
N VAL A 300 27.22 -6.15 -21.40
CA VAL A 300 28.59 -6.58 -21.73
C VAL A 300 29.43 -6.97 -20.50
N GLY A 301 29.99 -8.18 -20.54
CA GLY A 301 31.05 -8.64 -19.64
C GLY A 301 30.58 -9.43 -18.42
N ASN A 302 31.54 -9.76 -17.55
CA ASN A 302 31.29 -10.48 -16.30
C ASN A 302 30.95 -9.49 -15.18
N LEU A 303 29.75 -9.61 -14.60
CA LEU A 303 29.26 -8.72 -13.53
C LEU A 303 30.26 -8.55 -12.38
N ASN A 304 30.98 -9.62 -12.02
CA ASN A 304 31.93 -9.60 -10.90
C ASN A 304 33.17 -8.73 -11.16
N THR A 305 33.50 -8.46 -12.44
CA THR A 305 34.63 -7.59 -12.80
C THR A 305 34.20 -6.22 -13.31
N THR A 306 32.99 -6.07 -13.88
CA THR A 306 32.53 -4.81 -14.47
C THR A 306 31.53 -4.03 -13.62
N VAL A 307 30.65 -4.69 -12.85
CA VAL A 307 29.55 -4.04 -12.12
C VAL A 307 29.77 -4.08 -10.61
N LEU A 308 30.08 -5.26 -10.05
CA LEU A 308 30.26 -5.49 -8.62
C LEU A 308 31.22 -4.49 -7.95
N PRO A 309 32.40 -4.14 -8.51
CA PRO A 309 33.29 -3.14 -7.90
C PRO A 309 32.68 -1.73 -7.84
N ARG A 310 31.90 -1.36 -8.86
CA ARG A 310 31.20 -0.06 -8.93
C ARG A 310 30.01 -0.03 -7.97
N LEU A 311 29.29 -1.13 -7.82
CA LEU A 311 28.18 -1.26 -6.88
C LEU A 311 28.66 -1.26 -5.42
N HIS A 312 29.80 -1.90 -5.10
CA HIS A 312 30.46 -1.76 -3.80
C HIS A 312 30.85 -0.30 -3.52
N TYR A 313 31.47 0.40 -4.48
CA TYR A 313 31.81 1.82 -4.34
C TYR A 313 30.56 2.70 -4.13
N PHE A 314 29.48 2.48 -4.89
CA PHE A 314 28.24 3.21 -4.73
C PHE A 314 27.57 2.92 -3.37
N ARG A 315 27.60 1.67 -2.91
CA ARG A 315 27.13 1.25 -1.58
C ARG A 315 27.93 1.91 -0.45
N CYS A 316 29.24 2.12 -0.61
CA CYS A 316 30.02 2.97 0.31
C CYS A 316 29.53 4.42 0.31
N LEU A 317 29.31 5.00 -0.86
CA LEU A 317 28.88 6.39 -1.03
C LEU A 317 27.48 6.64 -0.43
N LEU A 318 26.55 5.67 -0.55
CA LEU A 318 25.25 5.69 0.11
C LEU A 318 25.39 5.73 1.64
N ASN A 319 26.18 4.82 2.22
CA ASN A 319 26.40 4.77 3.67
C ASN A 319 27.08 6.05 4.19
N HIS A 320 28.05 6.62 3.45
CA HIS A 320 28.68 7.89 3.81
C HIS A 320 27.71 9.09 3.74
N ARG A 321 26.62 8.98 2.97
CA ARG A 321 25.52 9.96 2.88
C ARG A 321 24.37 9.68 3.86
N GLY A 322 24.53 8.73 4.79
CA GLY A 322 23.51 8.38 5.78
C GLY A 322 22.43 7.41 5.29
N VAL A 323 22.53 6.89 4.07
CA VAL A 323 21.64 5.84 3.56
C VAL A 323 22.19 4.48 3.99
N ALA A 324 21.51 3.83 4.93
CA ALA A 324 21.91 2.56 5.54
C ALA A 324 21.75 1.36 4.57
N ALA A 325 22.60 1.30 3.54
CA ALA A 325 22.56 0.28 2.52
C ALA A 325 23.22 -1.03 2.99
N ALA A 326 22.50 -2.14 2.80
CA ALA A 326 22.93 -3.51 3.12
C ALA A 326 24.23 -3.91 2.38
N PRO A 327 24.84 -5.06 2.71
CA PRO A 327 25.87 -5.66 1.86
C PRO A 327 25.37 -5.85 0.41
N VAL A 328 26.32 -5.96 -0.52
CA VAL A 328 26.08 -6.32 -1.92
C VAL A 328 26.10 -7.84 -2.09
N THR A 329 26.93 -8.53 -1.30
CA THR A 329 27.20 -9.98 -1.39
C THR A 329 26.32 -10.84 -0.49
N SER A 330 25.45 -10.24 0.33
CA SER A 330 24.36 -10.94 1.05
C SER A 330 23.38 -11.55 0.04
N LYS A 331 23.10 -12.85 0.14
CA LYS A 331 22.24 -13.56 -0.83
C LYS A 331 20.76 -13.25 -0.59
N PRO A 332 20.15 -13.65 0.53
CA PRO A 332 18.98 -12.96 1.04
C PRO A 332 19.35 -11.51 1.40
N ALA A 333 18.53 -10.57 0.96
CA ALA A 333 18.58 -9.20 1.46
C ALA A 333 18.32 -9.16 2.98
N ARG A 334 18.87 -8.14 3.65
CA ARG A 334 18.92 -7.95 5.12
C ARG A 334 19.88 -8.87 5.88
N GLU A 335 20.57 -9.82 5.25
CA GLU A 335 21.63 -10.56 5.95
C GLU A 335 22.81 -9.66 6.36
N PRO A 336 23.45 -9.93 7.51
CA PRO A 336 24.71 -9.30 7.87
C PRO A 336 25.85 -9.75 6.93
N PRO A 337 26.95 -8.98 6.83
CA PRO A 337 28.15 -9.45 6.14
C PRO A 337 28.71 -10.71 6.81
N HIS A 338 29.33 -11.59 6.02
CA HIS A 338 29.81 -12.89 6.50
C HIS A 338 31.04 -12.79 7.44
N GLY A 339 31.65 -11.61 7.57
CA GLY A 339 32.76 -11.36 8.48
C GLY A 339 33.04 -9.87 8.71
N PRO A 340 34.05 -9.55 9.54
CA PRO A 340 34.50 -8.17 9.73
C PRO A 340 35.19 -7.66 8.46
N ALA A 341 34.54 -6.73 7.78
CA ALA A 341 34.96 -6.27 6.46
C ALA A 341 34.71 -4.75 6.30
N SER A 342 35.09 -4.18 5.16
CA SER A 342 34.87 -2.75 4.86
C SER A 342 33.54 -2.53 4.15
N CYS A 343 33.27 -1.32 3.67
CA CYS A 343 32.16 -1.14 2.72
C CYS A 343 32.53 -1.60 1.29
N PHE A 344 33.82 -1.62 0.93
CA PHE A 344 34.34 -1.94 -0.41
C PHE A 344 34.66 -3.43 -0.62
N LEU A 345 34.90 -4.16 0.46
CA LEU A 345 35.21 -5.60 0.53
C LEU A 345 34.34 -6.16 1.64
N GLN A 346 33.62 -7.27 1.41
CA GLN A 346 32.48 -7.73 2.22
C GLN A 346 32.44 -9.26 2.32
#